data_AF-A0A226MC81-F1
#
_entry.id   AF-A0A226MC81-F1
#
_cell.length_a   1.000
_cell.length_b   1.000
_cell.length_c   1.000
_cell.angle_alpha   90.00
_cell.angle_beta   90.00
_cell.angle_gamma   90.00
#
_symmetry.space_group_name_H-M   'P 1'
#
loop_
_entity.id
_entity.type
_entity.pdbx_description
1 polymer ?
#
loop_
_entity_poly.entity_id
_entity_poly.type
_entity_poly.pdbx_seq_one_letter_code
_entity_poly.pdbx_strand_id
1 'polypeptide(L)'
;MEIDLTLLVLIIVGMFLHSHEAHDSVKLNLVVGITILIKVVLWYVFFILLRDGCVYLCRRVGYLQEELQNLRSQAQHWEMLHRDSEQTLAIMKEELTVCKAELAFLKQDRQKVLSAQEQSRQEVGSLQEELKKLSIRAENCEQVQFKALESQTAQEEELAFLRQEGQQLLSHLKQSRQERTCEGCKSFFKRSVRRNLRYSCRGGRDCPVDQPHRNQCQYCRLRKCLRVGMRQEAAKLGKMSKMAPKQPHIPTVFGEYFLDA
;
A
#
# COMPACT_ATOMS: atom_id res chain seq x y z
N MET A 1 -2.26 -103.28 7.52
CA MET A 1 -2.53 -104.67 7.95
C MET A 1 -3.02 -104.60 9.38
N GLU A 2 -4.32 -104.36 9.55
CA GLU A 2 -4.96 -104.53 10.85
C GLU A 2 -5.03 -106.04 11.08
N ILE A 3 -4.15 -106.58 11.91
CA ILE A 3 -4.41 -107.88 12.50
C ILE A 3 -5.57 -107.62 13.44
N ASP A 4 -6.76 -108.02 13.02
CA ASP A 4 -8.00 -107.83 13.77
C ASP A 4 -7.79 -108.47 15.15
N LEU A 5 -7.59 -107.63 16.19
CA LEU A 5 -7.30 -108.11 17.55
C LEU A 5 -8.39 -109.08 18.02
N THR A 6 -9.61 -108.90 17.49
CA THR A 6 -10.74 -109.82 17.69
C THR A 6 -10.42 -111.24 17.21
N LEU A 7 -9.83 -111.41 16.02
CA LEU A 7 -9.45 -112.72 15.48
C LEU A 7 -8.36 -113.40 16.33
N LEU A 8 -7.39 -112.62 16.81
CA LEU A 8 -6.34 -113.13 17.69
C LEU A 8 -6.89 -113.55 19.07
N VAL A 9 -7.79 -112.75 19.64
CA VAL A 9 -8.50 -113.09 20.89
C VAL A 9 -9.36 -114.33 20.69
N LEU A 10 -10.06 -114.45 19.56
CA LEU A 10 -10.86 -115.64 19.21
C LEU A 10 -9.99 -116.90 19.05
N ILE A 11 -8.78 -116.78 18.47
CA ILE A 11 -7.83 -117.89 18.38
C ILE A 11 -7.36 -118.31 19.78
N ILE A 12 -7.02 -117.35 20.66
CA ILE A 12 -6.57 -117.64 22.03
C ILE A 12 -7.69 -118.27 22.85
N VAL A 13 -8.91 -117.73 22.79
CA VAL A 13 -10.11 -118.28 23.46
C VAL A 13 -10.45 -119.67 22.90
N GLY A 14 -10.33 -119.86 21.58
CA GLY A 14 -10.52 -121.15 20.91
C GLY A 14 -9.51 -122.20 21.36
N MET A 15 -8.23 -121.86 21.48
CA MET A 15 -7.19 -122.74 22.02
C MET A 15 -7.39 -123.06 23.51
N PHE A 16 -7.93 -122.11 24.28
CA PHE A 16 -8.24 -122.31 25.70
C PHE A 16 -9.43 -123.25 25.91
N LEU A 17 -10.50 -123.10 25.11
CA LEU A 17 -11.66 -123.98 25.13
C LEU A 17 -11.34 -125.41 24.68
N HIS A 18 -10.49 -125.56 23.65
CA HIS A 18 -10.05 -126.88 23.16
C HIS A 18 -9.12 -127.62 24.14
N SER A 19 -8.51 -126.90 25.10
CA SER A 19 -7.63 -127.46 26.14
C SER A 19 -8.38 -128.21 27.25
N HIS A 20 -9.67 -127.94 27.42
CA HIS A 20 -10.45 -128.38 28.59
C HIS A 20 -10.69 -129.91 28.62
N GLU A 21 -10.53 -130.62 27.49
CA GLU A 21 -10.73 -132.09 27.38
C GLU A 21 -9.42 -132.92 27.39
N ALA A 22 -8.24 -132.32 27.59
CA ALA A 22 -6.95 -133.03 27.46
C ALA A 22 -6.36 -133.58 28.78
N HIS A 23 -5.59 -134.68 28.70
CA HIS A 23 -4.84 -135.31 29.81
C HIS A 23 -3.76 -134.40 30.43
N ASP A 24 -3.44 -134.60 31.72
CA ASP A 24 -2.69 -133.67 32.60
C ASP A 24 -1.33 -133.16 32.09
N SER A 25 -0.57 -133.95 31.33
CA SER A 25 0.72 -133.51 30.77
C SER A 25 0.60 -132.58 29.55
N VAL A 26 -0.53 -132.61 28.83
CA VAL A 26 -0.78 -131.75 27.64
C VAL A 26 -1.23 -130.35 28.07
N LYS A 27 -1.98 -130.26 29.18
CA LYS A 27 -2.42 -128.99 29.77
C LYS A 27 -1.27 -128.08 30.17
N LEU A 28 -0.21 -128.61 30.76
CA LEU A 28 0.95 -127.80 31.17
C LEU A 28 1.68 -127.19 29.97
N ASN A 29 1.95 -127.97 28.92
CA ASN A 29 2.59 -127.48 27.70
C ASN A 29 1.72 -126.44 26.96
N LEU A 30 0.40 -126.62 26.96
CA LEU A 30 -0.52 -125.67 26.34
C LEU A 30 -0.65 -124.37 27.14
N VAL A 31 -0.69 -124.43 28.47
CA VAL A 31 -0.67 -123.24 29.34
C VAL A 31 0.65 -122.47 29.19
N VAL A 32 1.79 -123.17 29.11
CA VAL A 32 3.10 -122.55 28.85
C VAL A 32 3.11 -121.90 27.47
N GLY A 33 2.61 -122.58 26.43
CA GLY A 33 2.50 -122.03 25.07
C GLY A 33 1.61 -120.78 24.98
N ILE A 34 0.44 -120.80 25.61
CA ILE A 34 -0.48 -119.66 25.67
C ILE A 34 0.13 -118.48 26.44
N THR A 35 0.83 -118.76 27.55
CA THR A 35 1.52 -117.72 28.33
C THR A 35 2.63 -117.05 27.53
N ILE A 36 3.41 -117.82 26.75
CA ILE A 36 4.42 -117.29 25.84
C ILE A 36 3.76 -116.44 24.74
N LEU A 37 2.68 -116.95 24.13
CA LEU A 37 1.94 -116.22 23.09
C LEU A 37 1.39 -114.89 23.62
N ILE A 38 0.77 -114.87 24.80
CA ILE A 38 0.25 -113.64 25.43
C ILE A 38 1.39 -112.66 25.68
N LYS A 39 2.55 -113.12 26.19
CA LYS A 39 3.72 -112.24 26.38
C LYS A 39 4.23 -111.66 25.07
N VAL A 40 4.27 -112.44 23.98
CA VAL A 40 4.67 -111.97 22.65
C VAL A 40 3.67 -110.94 22.10
N VAL A 41 2.37 -111.19 22.27
CA VAL A 41 1.31 -110.27 21.83
C VAL A 41 1.32 -108.98 22.64
N LEU A 42 1.45 -109.04 23.96
CA LEU A 42 1.59 -107.86 24.81
C LEU A 42 2.85 -107.07 24.48
N TRP A 43 3.97 -107.75 24.22
CA TRP A 43 5.21 -107.11 23.79
C TRP A 43 5.06 -106.44 22.42
N TYR A 44 4.37 -107.09 21.47
CA TYR A 44 4.11 -106.53 20.14
C TYR A 44 3.15 -105.32 20.19
N VAL A 45 2.08 -105.38 20.98
CA VAL A 45 1.15 -104.25 21.19
C VAL A 45 1.89 -103.10 21.89
N PHE A 46 2.70 -103.38 22.91
CA PHE A 46 3.53 -102.37 23.57
C PHE A 46 4.50 -101.71 22.58
N PHE A 47 5.14 -102.49 21.70
CA PHE A 47 6.03 -101.98 20.67
C PHE A 47 5.32 -101.12 19.62
N ILE A 48 4.10 -101.50 19.19
CA ILE A 48 3.27 -100.69 18.28
C ILE A 48 2.88 -99.37 18.95
N LEU A 49 2.39 -99.41 20.19
CA LEU A 49 2.00 -98.20 20.92
C LEU A 49 3.18 -97.25 21.13
N LEU A 50 4.38 -97.78 21.41
CA LEU A 50 5.62 -97.01 21.45
C LEU A 50 5.97 -96.39 20.09
N ARG A 51 5.93 -97.17 19.01
CA ARG A 51 6.25 -96.69 17.66
C ARG A 51 5.29 -95.59 17.21
N ASP A 52 3.99 -95.84 17.34
CA ASP A 52 2.95 -94.91 16.90
C ASP A 52 2.93 -93.65 17.79
N GLY A 53 3.22 -93.81 19.10
CA GLY A 53 3.47 -92.69 20.02
C GLY A 53 4.69 -91.84 19.62
N CYS A 54 5.80 -92.47 19.25
CA CYS A 54 6.99 -91.77 18.75
C CYS A 54 6.73 -91.04 17.42
N VAL A 55 5.99 -91.67 16.49
CA VAL A 55 5.61 -91.03 15.21
C VAL A 55 4.69 -89.84 15.44
N TYR A 56 3.71 -89.97 16.34
CA TYR A 56 2.83 -88.87 16.73
C TYR A 56 3.61 -87.70 17.36
N LEU A 57 4.50 -88.00 18.32
CA LEU A 57 5.35 -87.00 18.95
C LEU A 57 6.26 -86.31 17.92
N CYS A 58 6.87 -87.06 17.01
CA CYS A 58 7.73 -86.50 15.97
C CYS A 58 6.95 -85.56 15.03
N ARG A 59 5.74 -85.94 14.62
CA ARG A 59 4.87 -85.09 13.78
C ARG A 59 4.41 -83.84 14.55
N ARG A 60 4.07 -83.98 15.83
CA ARG A 60 3.67 -82.84 16.69
C ARG A 60 4.81 -81.87 16.93
N VAL A 61 6.03 -82.36 17.17
CA VAL A 61 7.24 -81.53 17.30
C VAL A 61 7.55 -80.81 15.98
N GLY A 62 7.43 -81.49 14.84
CA GLY A 62 7.59 -80.86 13.52
C GLY A 62 6.62 -79.70 13.28
N TYR A 63 5.32 -79.91 13.55
CA TYR A 63 4.31 -78.85 13.46
C TYR A 63 4.61 -77.66 14.39
N LEU A 64 4.94 -77.93 15.66
CA LEU A 64 5.27 -76.88 16.62
C LEU A 64 6.54 -76.12 16.23
N GLN A 65 7.52 -76.81 15.63
CA GLN A 65 8.73 -76.18 15.13
C GLN A 65 8.44 -75.25 13.95
N GLU A 66 7.57 -75.66 13.02
CA GLU A 66 7.13 -74.82 11.90
C GLU A 66 6.32 -73.61 12.38
N GLU A 67 5.40 -73.80 13.33
CA GLU A 67 4.63 -72.71 13.95
C GLU A 67 5.52 -71.72 14.69
N LEU A 68 6.53 -72.20 15.43
CA LEU A 68 7.52 -71.36 16.09
C LEU A 68 8.37 -70.56 15.09
N GLN A 69 8.76 -71.16 13.96
CA GLN A 69 9.49 -70.47 12.89
C GLN A 69 8.62 -69.38 12.25
N ASN A 70 7.35 -69.68 11.99
CA ASN A 70 6.41 -68.69 11.47
C ASN A 70 6.23 -67.51 12.45
N LEU A 71 5.99 -67.78 13.74
CA LEU A 71 5.89 -66.74 14.77
C LEU A 71 7.16 -65.90 14.91
N ARG A 72 8.35 -66.50 14.81
CA ARG A 72 9.63 -65.77 14.78
C ARG A 72 9.73 -64.85 13.57
N SER A 73 9.38 -65.34 12.38
CA SER A 73 9.40 -64.54 11.16
C SER A 73 8.42 -63.35 11.24
N GLN A 74 7.24 -63.57 11.82
CA GLN A 74 6.27 -62.50 12.07
C GLN A 74 6.81 -61.49 13.08
N ALA A 75 7.41 -61.93 14.20
CA ALA A 75 8.00 -61.03 15.19
C ALA A 75 9.10 -60.15 14.58
N GLN A 76 9.98 -60.74 13.75
CA GLN A 76 11.02 -60.00 13.02
C GLN A 76 10.43 -58.98 12.04
N HIS A 77 9.35 -59.34 11.35
CA HIS A 77 8.64 -58.42 10.47
C HIS A 77 8.04 -57.23 11.24
N TRP A 78 7.39 -57.49 12.38
CA TRP A 78 6.87 -56.44 13.25
C TRP A 78 7.97 -55.54 13.81
N GLU A 79 9.11 -56.08 14.21
CA GLU A 79 10.28 -55.29 14.65
C GLU A 79 10.84 -54.41 13.53
N MET A 80 10.83 -54.89 12.29
CA MET A 80 11.23 -54.09 11.12
C MET A 80 10.25 -52.94 10.90
N LEU A 81 8.94 -53.22 10.86
CA LEU A 81 7.91 -52.19 10.70
C LEU A 81 7.93 -51.16 11.83
N HIS A 82 8.17 -51.59 13.07
CA HIS A 82 8.30 -50.68 14.21
C HIS A 82 9.47 -49.72 14.00
N ARG A 83 10.65 -50.25 13.63
CA ARG A 83 11.83 -49.45 13.33
C ARG A 83 11.60 -48.45 12.20
N ASP A 84 10.95 -48.88 11.11
CA ASP A 84 10.63 -47.99 9.99
C ASP A 84 9.66 -46.87 10.41
N SER A 85 8.70 -47.18 11.28
CA SER A 85 7.77 -46.18 11.84
C SER A 85 8.50 -45.17 12.74
N GLU A 86 9.44 -45.64 13.56
CA GLU A 86 10.24 -44.77 14.45
C GLU A 86 11.18 -43.87 13.64
N GLN A 87 11.80 -44.39 12.58
CA GLN A 87 12.61 -43.58 11.67
C GLN A 87 11.78 -42.51 10.96
N THR A 88 10.59 -42.88 10.47
CA THR A 88 9.66 -41.92 9.84
C THR A 88 9.25 -40.83 10.85
N LEU A 89 8.93 -41.21 12.08
CA LEU A 89 8.58 -40.26 13.13
C LEU A 89 9.76 -39.34 13.49
N ALA A 90 11.00 -39.85 13.47
CA ALA A 90 12.19 -39.05 13.70
C ALA A 90 12.37 -37.99 12.60
N ILE A 91 12.24 -38.38 11.32
CA ILE A 91 12.29 -37.46 10.17
C ILE A 91 11.20 -36.38 10.30
N MET A 92 9.96 -36.78 10.56
CA MET A 92 8.84 -35.84 10.72
C MET A 92 9.07 -34.86 11.89
N LYS A 93 9.73 -35.30 12.97
CA LYS A 93 10.09 -34.42 14.10
C LYS A 93 11.15 -33.40 13.70
N GLU A 94 12.14 -33.79 12.90
CA GLU A 94 13.17 -32.88 12.36
C GLU A 94 12.56 -31.87 11.39
N GLU A 95 11.66 -32.31 10.49
CA GLU A 95 10.94 -31.38 9.61
C GLU A 95 10.08 -30.40 10.42
N LEU A 96 9.42 -30.88 11.48
CA LEU A 96 8.63 -30.02 12.36
C LEU A 96 9.49 -28.98 13.11
N THR A 97 10.74 -29.31 13.49
CA THR A 97 11.62 -28.33 14.13
C THR A 97 12.07 -27.26 13.15
N VAL A 98 12.36 -27.63 11.90
CA VAL A 98 12.65 -26.68 10.81
C VAL A 98 11.46 -25.75 10.57
N CYS A 99 10.25 -26.31 10.38
CA CYS A 99 9.03 -25.52 10.20
C CYS A 99 8.75 -24.56 11.37
N LYS A 100 9.02 -25.00 12.61
CA LYS A 100 8.89 -24.12 13.79
C LYS A 100 9.89 -22.96 13.77
N ALA A 101 11.12 -23.20 13.34
CA ALA A 101 12.14 -22.17 13.22
C ALA A 101 11.78 -21.16 12.12
N GLU A 102 11.32 -21.63 10.95
CA GLU A 102 10.84 -20.78 9.87
C GLU A 102 9.66 -19.91 10.31
N LEU A 103 8.68 -20.50 11.01
CA LEU A 103 7.54 -19.76 11.55
C LEU A 103 7.98 -18.68 12.56
N ALA A 104 8.99 -18.96 13.39
CA ALA A 104 9.53 -17.98 14.33
C ALA A 104 10.21 -16.82 13.59
N PHE A 105 10.97 -17.11 12.54
CA PHE A 105 11.60 -16.11 11.69
C PHE A 105 10.55 -15.23 10.99
N LEU A 106 9.54 -15.84 10.37
CA LEU A 106 8.44 -15.12 9.72
C LEU A 106 7.65 -14.25 10.71
N LYS A 107 7.45 -14.70 11.95
CA LYS A 107 6.83 -13.89 13.01
C LYS A 107 7.68 -12.67 13.37
N GLN A 108 9.00 -12.83 13.45
CA GLN A 108 9.92 -11.73 13.72
C GLN A 108 9.90 -10.70 12.59
N ASP A 109 9.96 -11.15 11.33
CA ASP A 109 9.91 -10.25 10.19
C ASP A 109 8.58 -9.53 10.07
N ARG A 110 7.46 -10.22 10.33
CA ARG A 110 6.15 -9.57 10.45
C ARG A 110 6.16 -8.46 11.50
N GLN A 111 6.78 -8.70 12.67
CA GLN A 111 6.85 -7.69 13.73
C GLN A 111 7.67 -6.46 13.29
N LYS A 112 8.79 -6.66 12.57
CA LYS A 112 9.58 -5.56 12.01
C LYS A 112 8.76 -4.72 11.03
N VAL A 113 8.04 -5.38 10.12
CA VAL A 113 7.17 -4.70 9.15
C VAL A 113 6.08 -3.89 9.86
N LEU A 114 5.43 -4.46 10.88
CA LEU A 114 4.43 -3.74 11.66
C LEU A 114 5.00 -2.52 12.38
N SER A 115 6.20 -2.62 12.96
CA SER A 115 6.85 -1.47 13.60
C SER A 115 7.22 -0.37 12.59
N ALA A 116 7.70 -0.75 11.40
CA ALA A 116 8.03 0.21 10.34
C ALA A 116 6.76 0.87 9.77
N GLN A 117 5.67 0.11 9.63
CA GLN A 117 4.37 0.64 9.22
C GLN A 117 3.83 1.66 10.23
N GLU A 118 3.92 1.37 11.53
CA GLU A 118 3.48 2.30 12.58
C GLU A 118 4.33 3.57 12.59
N GLN A 119 5.66 3.46 12.44
CA GLN A 119 6.53 4.63 12.30
C GLN A 119 6.14 5.48 11.09
N SER A 120 5.94 4.85 9.92
CA SER A 120 5.50 5.55 8.71
C SER A 120 4.15 6.24 8.91
N ARG A 121 3.22 5.59 9.63
CA ARG A 121 1.91 6.18 9.97
C ARG A 121 2.06 7.43 10.85
N GLN A 122 2.98 7.40 11.81
CA GLN A 122 3.26 8.55 12.67
C GLN A 122 3.90 9.70 11.88
N GLU A 123 4.84 9.41 10.99
CA GLU A 123 5.46 10.40 10.09
C GLU A 123 4.41 11.06 9.19
N VAL A 124 3.54 10.28 8.56
CA VAL A 124 2.41 10.81 7.77
C VAL A 124 1.49 11.67 8.63
N GLY A 125 1.17 11.25 9.85
CA GLY A 125 0.36 12.03 10.79
C GLY A 125 1.00 13.38 11.14
N SER A 126 2.32 13.42 11.35
CA SER A 126 3.06 14.66 11.60
C SER A 126 3.04 15.59 10.39
N LEU A 127 3.32 15.05 9.19
CA LEU A 127 3.30 15.81 7.94
C LEU A 127 1.91 16.37 7.64
N GLN A 128 0.84 15.62 7.92
CA GLN A 128 -0.53 16.11 7.79
C GLN A 128 -0.82 17.30 8.71
N GLU A 129 -0.28 17.29 9.93
CA GLU A 129 -0.43 18.40 10.86
C GLU A 129 0.37 19.64 10.42
N GLU A 130 1.57 19.46 9.88
CA GLU A 130 2.35 20.55 9.27
C GLU A 130 1.64 21.13 8.05
N LEU A 131 1.08 20.28 7.18
CA LEU A 131 0.33 20.71 6.01
C LEU A 131 -0.89 21.55 6.41
N LYS A 132 -1.64 21.14 7.45
CA LYS A 132 -2.75 21.94 7.99
C LYS A 132 -2.28 23.32 8.47
N LYS A 133 -1.17 23.40 9.20
CA LYS A 133 -0.60 24.67 9.66
C LYS A 133 -0.20 25.56 8.50
N LEU A 134 0.42 25.00 7.46
CA LEU A 134 0.80 25.73 6.26
C LEU A 134 -0.41 26.21 5.46
N SER A 135 -1.47 25.39 5.36
CA SER A 135 -2.74 25.78 4.72
C SER A 135 -3.34 27.01 5.40
N ILE A 136 -3.48 26.97 6.72
CA ILE A 136 -4.01 28.11 7.50
C ILE A 136 -3.12 29.35 7.31
N ARG A 137 -1.79 29.18 7.28
CA ARG A 137 -0.87 30.28 7.04
C ARG A 137 -1.01 30.88 5.64
N ALA A 138 -1.23 30.05 4.62
CA ALA A 138 -1.46 30.49 3.26
C ALA A 138 -2.77 31.29 3.17
N GLU A 139 -3.87 30.77 3.72
CA GLU A 139 -5.16 31.47 3.79
C GLU A 139 -5.05 32.83 4.49
N ASN A 140 -4.33 32.88 5.62
CA ASN A 140 -4.08 34.14 6.33
C ASN A 140 -3.26 35.12 5.48
N CYS A 141 -2.25 34.62 4.74
CA CYS A 141 -1.43 35.45 3.86
C CYS A 141 -2.27 36.04 2.72
N GLU A 142 -3.12 35.23 2.09
CA GLU A 142 -4.05 35.67 1.05
C GLU A 142 -5.00 36.75 1.59
N GLN A 143 -5.55 36.55 2.80
CA GLN A 143 -6.44 37.54 3.42
C GLN A 143 -5.72 38.87 3.71
N VAL A 144 -4.48 38.83 4.19
CA VAL A 144 -3.67 40.04 4.42
C VAL A 144 -3.38 40.74 3.08
N GLN A 145 -3.03 39.98 2.04
CA GLN A 145 -2.75 40.52 0.72
C GLN A 145 -3.98 41.19 0.10
N PHE A 146 -5.15 40.57 0.25
CA PHE A 146 -6.42 41.13 -0.20
C PHE A 146 -6.73 42.47 0.48
N LYS A 147 -6.63 42.54 1.82
CA LYS A 147 -6.82 43.78 2.58
C LYS A 147 -5.81 44.86 2.20
N ALA A 148 -4.56 44.48 1.95
CA ALA A 148 -3.53 45.41 1.50
C ALA A 148 -3.88 46.00 0.13
N LEU A 149 -4.36 45.17 -0.81
CA LEU A 149 -4.80 45.62 -2.12
C LEU A 149 -6.00 46.57 -2.03
N GLU A 150 -7.02 46.23 -1.22
CA GLU A 150 -8.17 47.11 -0.99
C GLU A 150 -7.75 48.49 -0.45
N SER A 151 -6.85 48.52 0.54
CA SER A 151 -6.37 49.80 1.09
C SER A 151 -5.53 50.60 0.09
N GLN A 152 -4.73 49.94 -0.75
CA GLN A 152 -4.03 50.60 -1.86
C GLN A 152 -5.00 51.18 -2.88
N THR A 153 -6.03 50.43 -3.29
CA THR A 153 -7.04 50.93 -4.23
C THR A 153 -7.77 52.15 -3.68
N ALA A 154 -8.14 52.15 -2.38
CA ALA A 154 -8.76 53.30 -1.75
C ALA A 154 -7.84 54.54 -1.74
N GLN A 155 -6.55 54.36 -1.46
CA GLN A 155 -5.56 55.44 -1.51
C GLN A 155 -5.38 56.00 -2.93
N GLU A 156 -5.39 55.12 -3.96
CA GLU A 156 -5.30 55.54 -5.35
C GLU A 156 -6.53 56.33 -5.81
N GLU A 157 -7.72 55.92 -5.38
CA GLU A 157 -8.97 56.64 -5.64
C GLU A 157 -8.96 58.03 -4.98
N GLU A 158 -8.53 58.14 -3.72
CA GLU A 158 -8.39 59.41 -3.03
C GLU A 158 -7.38 60.34 -3.73
N LEU A 159 -6.23 59.80 -4.15
CA LEU A 159 -5.23 60.54 -4.91
C LEU A 159 -5.75 60.97 -6.29
N ALA A 160 -6.54 60.12 -6.95
CA ALA A 160 -7.17 60.45 -8.23
C ALA A 160 -8.20 61.58 -8.06
N PHE A 161 -9.00 61.55 -7.00
CA PHE A 161 -9.93 62.63 -6.64
C PHE A 161 -9.19 63.95 -6.43
N LEU A 162 -8.14 63.97 -5.60
CA LEU A 162 -7.32 65.18 -5.36
C LEU A 162 -6.65 65.70 -6.64
N ARG A 163 -6.18 64.80 -7.52
CA ARG A 163 -5.63 65.18 -8.84
C ARG A 163 -6.70 65.84 -9.71
N GLN A 164 -7.92 65.31 -9.74
CA GLN A 164 -9.02 65.87 -10.51
C GLN A 164 -9.41 67.25 -9.99
N GLU A 165 -9.54 67.41 -8.67
CA GLU A 165 -9.84 68.71 -8.05
C GLU A 165 -8.74 69.73 -8.33
N GLY A 166 -7.47 69.33 -8.20
CA GLY A 166 -6.32 70.16 -8.56
C GLY A 166 -6.31 70.58 -10.04
N GLN A 167 -6.66 69.67 -10.96
CA GLN A 167 -6.79 69.98 -12.39
C GLN A 167 -7.95 70.94 -12.66
N GLN A 168 -9.07 70.78 -11.97
CA GLN A 168 -10.24 71.65 -12.09
C GLN A 168 -9.95 73.06 -11.55
N LEU A 169 -9.32 73.18 -10.39
CA LEU A 169 -8.85 74.48 -9.88
C LEU A 169 -7.87 75.14 -10.84
N LEU A 170 -6.93 74.38 -11.41
CA LEU A 170 -5.98 74.90 -12.39
C LEU A 170 -6.68 75.39 -13.66
N SER A 171 -7.70 74.67 -14.15
CA SER A 171 -8.48 75.08 -15.34
C SER A 171 -9.30 76.35 -15.05
N HIS A 172 -9.95 76.44 -13.89
CA HIS A 172 -10.64 77.66 -13.44
C HIS A 172 -9.70 78.86 -13.31
N LEU A 173 -8.49 78.67 -12.74
CA LEU A 173 -7.47 79.73 -12.66
C LEU A 173 -6.98 80.16 -14.04
N LYS A 174 -6.80 79.22 -14.97
CA LYS A 174 -6.46 79.53 -16.37
C LYS A 174 -7.57 80.30 -17.08
N GLN A 175 -8.82 79.86 -16.95
CA GLN A 175 -9.97 80.50 -17.59
C GLN A 175 -10.19 81.92 -17.04
N SER A 176 -10.23 82.08 -15.72
CA SER A 176 -10.38 83.40 -15.08
C SER A 176 -9.28 84.38 -15.48
N ARG A 177 -8.02 83.92 -15.61
CA ARG A 177 -6.91 84.75 -16.10
C ARG A 177 -7.10 85.17 -17.55
N GLN A 178 -7.64 84.30 -18.41
CA GLN A 178 -7.89 84.60 -19.82
C GLN A 178 -9.11 85.53 -20.02
N GLU A 179 -10.12 85.42 -19.16
CA GLU A 179 -11.34 86.24 -19.18
C GLU A 179 -11.12 87.67 -18.69
N ARG A 180 -10.19 87.88 -17.75
CA ARG A 180 -9.76 89.23 -17.29
C ARG A 180 -8.95 90.03 -18.31
N THR A 181 -8.85 89.59 -19.57
CA THR A 181 -8.15 90.32 -20.64
C THR A 181 -9.13 90.91 -21.65
N CYS A 182 -8.97 92.19 -22.01
CA CYS A 182 -9.85 92.83 -22.98
C CYS A 182 -9.73 92.19 -24.38
N GLU A 183 -10.84 92.15 -25.13
CA GLU A 183 -10.92 91.51 -26.46
C GLU A 183 -9.88 92.07 -27.46
N GLY A 184 -9.55 93.36 -27.34
CA GLY A 184 -8.51 93.99 -28.16
C GLY A 184 -7.11 93.40 -27.95
N CYS A 185 -6.74 93.05 -26.71
CA CYS A 185 -5.46 92.42 -26.41
C CYS A 185 -5.45 90.92 -26.70
N LYS A 186 -6.59 90.24 -26.52
CA LYS A 186 -6.78 88.83 -26.91
C LYS A 186 -6.59 88.60 -28.41
N SER A 187 -7.22 89.44 -29.24
CA SER A 187 -7.09 89.39 -30.70
C SER A 187 -5.67 89.72 -31.17
N PHE A 188 -5.05 90.74 -30.57
CA PHE A 188 -3.65 91.12 -30.84
C PHE A 188 -2.67 89.98 -30.51
N PHE A 189 -2.80 89.37 -29.34
CA PHE A 189 -1.95 88.27 -28.89
C PHE A 189 -2.07 87.05 -29.83
N LYS A 190 -3.30 86.64 -30.18
CA LYS A 190 -3.53 85.53 -31.12
C LYS A 190 -2.85 85.74 -32.48
N ARG A 191 -2.95 86.94 -33.05
CA ARG A 191 -2.28 87.27 -34.33
C ARG A 191 -0.76 87.23 -34.20
N SER A 192 -0.25 87.80 -33.11
CA SER A 192 1.19 87.89 -32.86
C SER A 192 1.82 86.52 -32.75
N VAL A 193 1.21 85.60 -31.97
CA VAL A 193 1.80 84.27 -31.77
C VAL A 193 1.57 83.35 -32.97
N ARG A 194 0.37 83.32 -33.58
CA ARG A 194 0.09 82.45 -34.74
C ARG A 194 1.02 82.70 -35.94
N ARG A 195 1.34 83.97 -36.18
CA ARG A 195 2.25 84.38 -37.27
C ARG A 195 3.71 84.50 -36.81
N ASN A 196 4.00 84.11 -35.56
CA ASN A 196 5.32 84.23 -34.94
C ASN A 196 5.96 85.62 -35.13
N LEU A 197 5.17 86.68 -34.97
CA LEU A 197 5.59 88.05 -35.25
C LEU A 197 6.58 88.53 -34.19
N ARG A 198 7.75 88.96 -34.65
CA ARG A 198 8.77 89.60 -33.81
C ARG A 198 8.64 91.11 -33.95
N TYR A 199 8.24 91.76 -32.87
CA TYR A 199 8.19 93.22 -32.82
C TYR A 199 9.51 93.76 -32.26
N SER A 200 9.87 94.98 -32.65
CA SER A 200 10.96 95.74 -32.03
C SER A 200 10.41 97.00 -31.37
N CYS A 201 10.95 97.35 -30.21
CA CYS A 201 10.60 98.60 -29.54
C CYS A 201 11.48 99.72 -30.08
N ARG A 202 10.88 100.88 -30.34
CA ARG A 202 11.60 102.09 -30.75
C ARG A 202 12.04 102.97 -29.57
N GLY A 203 11.69 102.57 -28.34
CA GLY A 203 12.08 103.24 -27.09
C GLY A 203 12.73 102.27 -26.11
N GLY A 204 12.64 102.57 -24.81
CA GLY A 204 13.29 101.80 -23.73
C GLY A 204 12.67 100.44 -23.36
N ARG A 205 11.85 99.82 -24.23
CA ARG A 205 11.16 98.53 -23.96
C ARG A 205 10.21 98.53 -22.75
N ASP A 206 9.79 99.70 -22.29
CA ASP A 206 8.90 99.90 -21.15
C ASP A 206 7.77 100.93 -21.42
N CYS A 207 7.25 100.92 -22.65
CA CYS A 207 6.15 101.82 -23.03
C CYS A 207 4.89 101.52 -22.20
N PRO A 208 4.16 102.54 -21.73
CA PRO A 208 2.89 102.33 -21.04
C PRO A 208 1.86 101.69 -21.99
N VAL A 209 1.09 100.72 -21.47
CA VAL A 209 0.09 99.97 -22.24
C VAL A 209 -1.26 100.10 -21.53
N ASP A 210 -1.93 101.21 -21.81
CA ASP A 210 -3.26 101.58 -21.31
C ASP A 210 -4.30 101.53 -22.43
N GLN A 211 -5.59 101.61 -22.10
CA GLN A 211 -6.66 101.41 -23.08
C GLN A 211 -6.53 102.29 -24.35
N PRO A 212 -6.31 103.62 -24.28
CA PRO A 212 -6.14 104.44 -25.49
C PRO A 212 -4.80 104.21 -26.21
N HIS A 213 -3.71 103.95 -25.46
CA HIS A 213 -2.35 103.97 -25.99
C HIS A 213 -1.72 102.59 -26.23
N ARG A 214 -2.46 101.50 -25.96
CA ARG A 214 -1.97 100.10 -26.10
C ARG A 214 -1.41 99.76 -27.49
N ASN A 215 -1.80 100.50 -28.54
CA ASN A 215 -1.33 100.26 -29.91
C ASN A 215 0.00 100.96 -30.25
N GLN A 216 0.49 101.86 -29.40
CA GLN A 216 1.68 102.69 -29.67
C GLN A 216 2.96 101.85 -29.78
N CYS A 217 3.06 100.76 -29.01
CA CYS A 217 4.21 99.86 -29.07
C CYS A 217 3.76 98.39 -29.02
N GLN A 218 3.80 97.73 -30.18
CA GLN A 218 3.43 96.33 -30.33
C GLN A 218 4.36 95.40 -29.54
N TYR A 219 5.65 95.75 -29.42
CA TYR A 219 6.62 95.00 -28.61
C TYR A 219 6.24 94.99 -27.13
N CYS A 220 6.06 96.17 -26.51
CA CYS A 220 5.72 96.29 -25.09
C CYS A 220 4.35 95.68 -24.79
N ARG A 221 3.40 95.83 -25.72
CA ARG A 221 2.09 95.19 -25.61
C ARG A 221 2.18 93.66 -25.60
N LEU A 222 2.92 93.05 -26.54
CA LEU A 222 3.09 91.59 -26.58
C LEU A 222 3.83 91.08 -25.35
N ARG A 223 4.88 91.80 -24.90
CA ARG A 223 5.63 91.49 -23.68
C ARG A 223 4.74 91.54 -22.43
N LYS A 224 3.85 92.55 -22.31
CA LYS A 224 2.87 92.65 -21.21
C LYS A 224 1.87 91.50 -21.26
N CYS A 225 1.35 91.15 -22.45
CA CYS A 225 0.48 89.98 -22.63
C CYS A 225 1.13 88.68 -22.14
N LEU A 226 2.40 88.43 -22.49
CA LEU A 226 3.15 87.25 -22.01
C LEU A 226 3.39 87.30 -20.50
N ARG A 227 3.72 88.48 -19.94
CA ARG A 227 3.99 88.68 -18.50
C ARG A 227 2.76 88.42 -17.64
N VAL A 228 1.57 88.85 -18.07
CA VAL A 228 0.31 88.54 -17.38
C VAL A 228 -0.16 87.10 -17.62
N GLY A 229 0.63 86.30 -18.33
CA GLY A 229 0.40 84.88 -18.53
C GLY A 229 -0.60 84.56 -19.64
N MET A 230 -0.81 85.44 -20.63
CA MET A 230 -1.51 85.04 -21.85
C MET A 230 -0.64 83.99 -22.55
N ARG A 231 -1.22 82.81 -22.78
CA ARG A 231 -0.54 81.68 -23.43
C ARG A 231 -1.26 81.36 -24.74
N GLN A 232 -0.51 80.85 -25.70
CA GLN A 232 -1.10 80.26 -26.90
C GLN A 232 -1.63 78.87 -26.52
N GLU A 233 -2.72 78.80 -25.75
CA GLU A 233 -3.38 77.52 -25.55
C GLU A 233 -4.11 77.18 -26.85
N ALA A 234 -3.51 76.29 -27.64
CA ALA A 234 -4.24 75.56 -28.66
C ALA A 234 -5.25 74.69 -27.92
N ALA A 235 -6.53 74.92 -28.17
CA ALA A 235 -7.58 73.99 -27.85
C ALA A 235 -7.28 72.63 -28.52
N LYS A 236 -6.52 71.79 -27.83
CA LYS A 236 -6.52 70.33 -27.96
C LYS A 236 -7.10 69.75 -26.67
N LEU A 237 -8.24 70.28 -26.24
CA LEU A 237 -9.14 69.65 -25.28
C LEU A 237 -10.42 69.37 -26.07
N GLY A 238 -10.43 68.21 -26.71
CA GLY A 238 -11.45 67.85 -27.69
C GLY A 238 -11.07 66.59 -28.45
N LYS A 239 -10.74 65.54 -27.69
CA LYS A 239 -10.87 64.12 -28.03
C LYS A 239 -10.51 63.36 -26.74
N MET A 240 -11.48 63.31 -25.83
CA MET A 240 -11.66 62.09 -25.06
C MET A 240 -11.99 61.04 -26.12
N SER A 241 -10.96 60.36 -26.63
CA SER A 241 -11.17 59.03 -27.19
C SER A 241 -11.88 58.27 -26.07
N LYS A 242 -13.07 57.73 -26.37
CA LYS A 242 -13.68 56.69 -25.54
C LYS A 242 -12.67 55.54 -25.49
N MET A 243 -11.75 55.57 -24.52
CA MET A 243 -11.08 54.35 -24.09
C MET A 243 -12.18 53.57 -23.37
N ALA A 244 -12.72 52.58 -24.09
CA ALA A 244 -13.45 51.50 -23.47
C ALA A 244 -12.64 50.99 -22.26
N PRO A 245 -13.30 50.55 -21.17
CA PRO A 245 -12.58 49.88 -20.10
C PRO A 245 -11.89 48.66 -20.71
N LYS A 246 -10.56 48.71 -20.83
CA LYS A 246 -9.80 47.46 -20.95
C LYS A 246 -10.00 46.77 -19.61
N GLN A 247 -10.75 45.68 -19.65
CA GLN A 247 -10.85 44.74 -18.54
C GLN A 247 -9.43 44.45 -18.03
N PRO A 248 -9.20 44.45 -16.71
CA PRO A 248 -7.99 43.84 -16.18
C PRO A 248 -8.00 42.38 -16.63
N HIS A 249 -7.00 42.00 -17.43
CA HIS A 249 -6.66 40.60 -17.60
C HIS A 249 -6.30 40.08 -16.20
N ILE A 250 -7.23 39.35 -15.60
CA ILE A 250 -6.94 38.48 -14.47
C ILE A 250 -6.01 37.40 -15.03
N PRO A 251 -4.77 37.24 -14.53
CA PRO A 251 -4.03 36.02 -14.78
C PRO A 251 -4.82 34.90 -14.12
N THR A 252 -5.44 34.04 -14.92
CA THR A 252 -6.02 32.78 -14.46
C THR A 252 -4.87 31.91 -13.98
N VAL A 253 -4.47 32.08 -12.72
CA VAL A 253 -3.58 31.15 -12.01
C VAL A 253 -4.43 30.44 -10.97
N PHE A 254 -5.43 29.70 -11.43
CA PHE A 254 -6.13 28.71 -10.63
C PHE A 254 -6.75 27.71 -11.59
N GLY A 255 -6.12 26.54 -11.70
CA GLY A 255 -6.67 25.39 -12.42
C GLY A 255 -5.67 24.67 -13.31
N GLU A 256 -4.66 24.04 -12.71
CA GLU A 256 -3.98 22.90 -13.35
C GLU A 256 -3.20 22.07 -12.30
N TYR A 257 -3.90 21.57 -11.28
CA TYR A 257 -3.46 20.40 -10.49
C TYR A 257 -4.70 19.69 -9.91
N PHE A 258 -5.50 19.09 -10.78
CA PHE A 258 -6.37 17.97 -10.40
C PHE A 258 -6.73 17.16 -11.65
N LEU A 259 -5.84 16.24 -12.02
CA LEU A 259 -6.08 14.96 -12.70
C LEU A 259 -4.69 14.38 -13.04
N ASP A 260 -4.13 13.65 -12.07
CA ASP A 260 -3.25 12.48 -12.26
C ASP A 260 -2.69 12.06 -10.88
N ALA A 261 -3.46 11.26 -10.15
CA ALA A 261 -3.04 10.29 -9.13
C ALA A 261 -4.27 9.56 -8.55
#